data_AF-A0AAV5UNY5-F1
#
_entry.id   AF-A0AAV5UNY5-F1
#
_cell.length_a   1.000
_cell.length_b   1.000
_cell.length_c   1.000
_cell.angle_alpha   90.00
_cell.angle_beta   90.00
_cell.angle_gamma   90.00
#
_symmetry.space_group_name_H-M   'P 1'
#
loop_
_entity.id
_entity.type
_entity.pdbx_description
1 polymer ?
#
loop_
_entity_poly.entity_id
_entity_poly.type
_entity_poly.pdbx_seq_one_letter_code
_entity_poly.pdbx_strand_id
1 'polypeptide(L)'
;VKTLTGDVNSDIVTMVTMLFNKPPDAGSLTSRHPLHQDLHYMPFRPADGYCCAWTALVPVNRQNGCLVVLPGTHKGELQRHGYPKWEGGVNFAYFGVHDFDENAARTYVEMDAGDTVFFHPLLIHGSGANRTNGFRHAISNHYANDDVCRNHLGKTAANDETASEMRRMIKAKLERYDGDLLPGSGDF
;
A
#
# COMPACT_ATOMS: atom_id res chain seq x y z
N VAL A 1 18.94 -3.50 -7.90
CA VAL A 1 19.84 -3.91 -6.79
C VAL A 1 21.08 -3.04 -6.73
N LYS A 2 21.97 -3.03 -7.73
CA LYS A 2 23.18 -2.17 -7.70
C LYS A 2 22.88 -0.68 -7.47
N THR A 3 21.85 -0.13 -8.11
CA THR A 3 21.42 1.26 -7.91
C THR A 3 20.90 1.55 -6.49
N LEU A 4 20.28 0.55 -5.84
CA LEU A 4 19.82 0.66 -4.46
C LEU A 4 21.00 0.56 -3.48
N THR A 5 21.85 -0.46 -3.61
CA THR A 5 22.90 -0.70 -2.63
C THR A 5 24.10 0.23 -2.81
N GLY A 6 24.26 0.81 -4.00
CA GLY A 6 25.40 1.67 -4.32
C GLY A 6 26.74 0.96 -4.13
N ASP A 7 27.72 1.68 -3.60
CA ASP A 7 28.99 1.12 -3.14
C ASP A 7 29.07 1.08 -1.60
N VAL A 8 30.21 0.64 -1.05
CA VAL A 8 30.38 0.47 0.41
C VAL A 8 30.26 1.76 1.20
N ASN A 9 30.43 2.91 0.56
CA ASN A 9 30.31 4.24 1.17
C ASN A 9 28.94 4.87 0.93
N SER A 10 28.03 4.19 0.22
CA SER A 10 26.70 4.72 -0.04
C SER A 10 25.84 4.76 1.21
N ASP A 11 25.13 5.87 1.38
CA ASP A 11 24.19 6.03 2.47
C ASP A 11 22.83 5.42 2.11
N ILE A 12 22.39 4.47 2.93
CA ILE A 12 21.06 3.85 2.81
C ILE A 12 20.18 4.37 3.94
N VAL A 13 19.11 5.07 3.57
CA VAL A 13 18.18 5.70 4.50
C VAL A 13 16.87 4.93 4.55
N THR A 14 16.24 4.91 5.74
CA THR A 14 14.88 4.40 5.89
C THR A 14 13.90 5.55 5.65
N MET A 15 13.05 5.40 4.65
CA MET A 15 12.08 6.44 4.25
C MET A 15 10.75 6.29 4.98
N VAL A 16 10.26 5.05 5.07
CA VAL A 16 8.97 4.73 5.67
C VAL A 16 9.08 3.39 6.39
N THR A 17 8.53 3.32 7.60
CA THR A 17 8.33 2.09 8.34
C THR A 17 6.83 1.88 8.57
N MET A 18 6.32 0.69 8.25
CA MET A 18 4.92 0.33 8.46
C MET A 18 4.81 -0.98 9.22
N LEU A 19 3.93 -1.00 10.23
CA LEU A 19 3.52 -2.22 10.90
C LEU A 19 2.12 -2.60 10.42
N PHE A 20 2.00 -3.80 9.88
CA PHE A 20 0.75 -4.33 9.36
C PHE A 20 0.11 -5.25 10.39
N ASN A 21 -1.10 -4.90 10.81
CA ASN A 21 -1.93 -5.71 11.70
C ASN A 21 -3.20 -6.17 10.98
N LYS A 22 -3.09 -7.18 10.11
CA LYS A 22 -4.18 -7.56 9.20
C LYS A 22 -5.26 -8.34 9.97
N PRO A 23 -6.51 -7.84 10.05
CA PRO A 23 -7.55 -8.45 10.88
C PRO A 23 -8.09 -9.74 10.27
N PRO A 24 -8.66 -10.64 11.10
CA PRO A 24 -9.56 -11.71 10.66
C PRO A 24 -10.66 -11.20 9.73
N ASP A 25 -11.00 -12.01 8.74
CA ASP A 25 -11.98 -11.67 7.70
C ASP A 25 -12.81 -12.92 7.38
N ALA A 26 -14.00 -12.96 7.98
CA ALA A 26 -14.94 -14.07 7.89
C ALA A 26 -15.65 -14.16 6.53
N GLY A 27 -15.28 -13.32 5.54
CA GLY A 27 -15.83 -13.38 4.18
C GLY A 27 -16.31 -12.05 3.61
N SER A 28 -16.19 -10.94 4.35
CA SER A 28 -16.47 -9.59 3.83
C SER A 28 -15.39 -9.12 2.85
N LEU A 29 -14.22 -9.77 2.85
CA LEU A 29 -13.08 -9.47 2.00
C LEU A 29 -12.55 -8.04 2.20
N THR A 30 -12.80 -7.43 3.35
CA THR A 30 -12.35 -6.08 3.71
C THR A 30 -10.87 -6.04 4.08
N SER A 31 -10.27 -7.18 4.43
CA SER A 31 -8.87 -7.27 4.83
C SER A 31 -7.88 -7.39 3.66
N ARG A 32 -8.36 -7.57 2.42
CA ARG A 32 -7.52 -7.75 1.23
C ARG A 32 -6.96 -6.40 0.74
N HIS A 33 -5.74 -6.40 0.22
CA HIS A 33 -5.14 -5.23 -0.42
C HIS A 33 -5.07 -5.47 -1.93
N PRO A 34 -5.65 -4.58 -2.78
CA PRO A 34 -5.54 -4.72 -4.23
C PRO A 34 -4.09 -4.80 -4.71
N LEU A 35 -3.94 -5.36 -5.91
CA LEU A 35 -2.68 -5.32 -6.62
C LEU A 35 -2.32 -3.87 -6.92
N HIS A 36 -1.17 -3.41 -6.44
CA HIS A 36 -0.70 -2.03 -6.51
C HIS A 36 0.82 -1.98 -6.71
N GLN A 37 1.35 -0.77 -6.86
CA GLN A 37 2.79 -0.49 -6.91
C GLN A 37 3.06 0.55 -5.82
N ASP A 38 4.01 0.29 -4.92
CA ASP A 38 4.36 1.21 -3.83
C ASP A 38 4.74 2.60 -4.33
N LEU A 39 5.37 2.66 -5.51
CA LEU A 39 5.81 3.91 -6.13
C LEU A 39 4.65 4.88 -6.44
N HIS A 40 3.40 4.39 -6.46
CA HIS A 40 2.20 5.23 -6.57
C HIS A 40 2.07 6.20 -5.39
N TYR A 41 2.29 5.67 -4.17
CA TYR A 41 2.19 6.42 -2.92
C TYR A 41 3.46 7.24 -2.65
N MET A 42 4.61 6.74 -3.08
CA MET A 42 5.90 7.23 -2.63
C MET A 42 6.50 8.27 -3.61
N PRO A 43 6.87 9.48 -3.14
CA PRO A 43 7.41 10.55 -3.98
C PRO A 43 8.91 10.40 -4.30
N PHE A 44 9.50 9.22 -4.12
CA PHE A 44 10.95 9.04 -4.25
C PHE A 44 11.34 8.55 -5.64
N ARG A 45 12.35 9.17 -6.27
CA ARG A 45 12.83 8.81 -7.61
C ARG A 45 14.37 8.89 -7.69
N PRO A 46 15.03 8.09 -8.55
CA PRO A 46 14.45 7.06 -9.41
C PRO A 46 14.03 5.81 -8.62
N ALA A 47 13.12 5.02 -9.20
CA ALA A 47 12.55 3.82 -8.57
C ALA A 47 13.63 2.78 -8.20
N ASP A 48 14.66 2.65 -9.05
CA ASP A 48 15.74 1.68 -8.88
C ASP A 48 16.63 1.94 -7.66
N GLY A 49 16.62 3.17 -7.13
CA GLY A 49 17.31 3.56 -5.90
C GLY A 49 16.49 3.25 -4.64
N TYR A 50 15.36 2.55 -4.76
CA TYR A 50 14.41 2.28 -3.68
C TYR A 50 14.04 0.80 -3.58
N CYS A 51 13.80 0.31 -2.36
CA CYS A 51 13.35 -1.06 -2.13
C CYS A 51 12.51 -1.20 -0.86
N CYS A 52 11.49 -2.04 -0.94
CA CYS A 52 10.76 -2.51 0.24
C CYS A 52 11.43 -3.78 0.78
N ALA A 53 11.72 -3.81 2.07
CA ALA A 53 11.93 -5.04 2.83
C ALA A 53 10.66 -5.30 3.66
N TRP A 54 10.03 -6.46 3.44
CA TRP A 54 8.84 -6.88 4.16
C TRP A 54 9.13 -8.14 4.93
N THR A 55 9.00 -8.08 6.26
CA THR A 55 9.35 -9.16 7.18
C THR A 55 8.09 -9.72 7.84
N ALA A 56 7.93 -11.04 7.74
CA ALA A 56 6.88 -11.77 8.42
C ALA A 56 7.17 -11.82 9.94
N LEU A 57 6.25 -11.35 10.78
CA LEU A 57 6.39 -11.43 12.24
C LEU A 57 5.72 -12.68 12.84
N VAL A 58 4.92 -13.36 12.03
CA VAL A 58 4.26 -14.65 12.30
C VAL A 58 4.32 -15.46 11.00
N PRO A 59 4.09 -16.78 11.00
CA PRO A 59 3.96 -17.53 9.75
C PRO A 59 2.86 -16.93 8.85
N VAL A 60 3.15 -16.73 7.58
CA VAL A 60 2.29 -16.08 6.59
C VAL A 60 2.06 -17.03 5.43
N ASN A 61 0.79 -17.30 5.11
CA ASN A 61 0.40 -18.22 4.06
C ASN A 61 -0.86 -17.72 3.34
N ARG A 62 -1.34 -18.47 2.35
CA ARG A 62 -2.54 -18.08 1.59
C ARG A 62 -3.80 -17.96 2.44
N GLN A 63 -3.90 -18.67 3.56
CA GLN A 63 -5.08 -18.60 4.43
C GLN A 63 -5.12 -17.30 5.24
N ASN A 64 -3.98 -16.83 5.76
CA ASN A 64 -3.93 -15.60 6.56
C ASN A 64 -3.55 -14.33 5.76
N GLY A 65 -3.50 -14.44 4.43
CA GLY A 65 -3.34 -13.30 3.53
C GLY A 65 -1.89 -12.91 3.28
N CYS A 66 -1.10 -13.86 2.77
CA CYS A 66 0.23 -13.62 2.24
C CYS A 66 0.25 -12.59 1.10
N LEU A 67 1.44 -12.08 0.81
CA LEU A 67 1.65 -11.28 -0.39
C LEU A 67 1.41 -12.14 -1.63
N VAL A 68 0.84 -11.50 -2.65
CA VAL A 68 0.80 -12.01 -4.02
C VAL A 68 1.54 -11.02 -4.90
N VAL A 69 2.43 -11.53 -5.75
CA VAL A 69 3.25 -10.73 -6.66
C VAL A 69 3.04 -11.19 -8.09
N LEU A 70 3.22 -10.28 -9.04
CA LEU A 70 3.30 -10.57 -10.48
C LEU A 70 4.77 -10.44 -10.90
N PRO A 71 5.52 -11.57 -10.99
CA PRO A 71 6.96 -11.54 -11.28
C PRO A 71 7.27 -10.80 -12.59
N GLY A 72 8.39 -10.07 -12.59
CA GLY A 72 8.85 -9.33 -13.78
C GLY A 72 8.21 -7.95 -14.00
N THR A 73 7.06 -7.66 -13.40
CA THR A 73 6.35 -6.36 -13.58
C THR A 73 7.16 -5.14 -13.13
N HIS A 74 8.12 -5.33 -12.21
CA HIS A 74 9.03 -4.27 -11.78
C HIS A 74 9.91 -3.67 -12.90
N LYS A 75 10.03 -4.36 -14.05
CA LYS A 75 10.77 -3.88 -15.23
C LYS A 75 9.94 -2.94 -16.12
N GLY A 76 8.63 -2.84 -15.86
CA GLY A 76 7.75 -1.92 -16.55
C GLY A 76 7.72 -0.55 -15.89
N GLU A 77 6.71 0.24 -16.24
CA GLU A 77 6.51 1.59 -15.70
C GLU A 77 5.50 1.61 -14.54
N LEU A 78 5.38 2.78 -13.90
CA LEU A 78 4.29 3.04 -12.96
C LEU A 78 2.97 3.07 -13.73
N GLN A 79 2.10 2.11 -13.44
CA GLN A 79 0.77 2.00 -14.06
C GLN A 79 -0.19 3.02 -13.45
N ARG A 80 -1.35 3.17 -14.10
CA ARG A 80 -2.45 3.94 -13.53
C ARG A 80 -3.11 3.17 -12.38
N HIS A 81 -3.32 3.85 -11.26
CA HIS A 81 -4.07 3.32 -10.12
C HIS A 81 -5.40 4.05 -9.94
N GLY A 82 -6.31 3.40 -9.24
CA GLY A 82 -7.57 3.97 -8.78
C GLY A 82 -8.31 2.96 -7.92
N TYR A 83 -9.46 3.36 -7.37
CA TYR A 83 -10.24 2.46 -6.53
C TYR A 83 -10.78 1.27 -7.35
N PRO A 84 -10.49 0.02 -6.94
CA PRO A 84 -11.11 -1.15 -7.51
C PRO A 84 -12.64 -1.09 -7.38
N LYS A 85 -13.35 -1.56 -8.40
CA LYS A 85 -14.82 -1.69 -8.37
C LYS A 85 -15.23 -3.02 -7.72
N TRP A 86 -14.89 -3.19 -6.45
CA TRP A 86 -15.21 -4.41 -5.70
C TRP A 86 -16.55 -4.31 -4.97
N GLU A 87 -17.30 -5.42 -4.99
CA GLU A 87 -18.47 -5.59 -4.13
C GLU A 87 -18.04 -5.51 -2.65
N GLY A 88 -18.81 -4.79 -1.83
CA GLY A 88 -18.47 -4.49 -0.43
C GLY A 88 -17.55 -3.28 -0.23
N GLY A 89 -17.06 -2.68 -1.32
CA GLY A 89 -16.19 -1.50 -1.28
C GLY A 89 -14.72 -1.84 -1.07
N VAL A 90 -13.91 -0.78 -0.96
CA VAL A 90 -12.46 -0.84 -0.79
C VAL A 90 -12.07 0.10 0.34
N ASN A 91 -11.08 -0.30 1.13
CA ASN A 91 -10.58 0.56 2.20
C ASN A 91 -10.06 1.88 1.63
N PHE A 92 -10.17 2.94 2.42
CA PHE A 92 -9.62 4.24 2.08
C PHE A 92 -8.13 4.14 1.70
N ALA A 93 -7.75 4.83 0.63
CA ALA A 93 -6.42 4.86 0.05
C ALA A 93 -5.87 3.50 -0.44
N TYR A 94 -6.69 2.46 -0.60
CA TYR A 94 -6.27 1.18 -1.21
C TYR A 94 -6.50 1.24 -2.73
N PHE A 95 -5.60 1.90 -3.46
CA PHE A 95 -5.66 2.04 -4.91
C PHE A 95 -5.09 0.80 -5.60
N GLY A 96 -5.81 0.26 -6.57
CA GLY A 96 -5.37 -0.87 -7.39
C GLY A 96 -4.90 -0.43 -8.77
N VAL A 97 -3.97 -1.18 -9.37
CA VAL A 97 -3.59 -1.04 -10.78
C VAL A 97 -4.79 -1.38 -11.67
N HIS A 98 -5.06 -0.55 -12.68
CA HIS A 98 -6.11 -0.79 -13.66
C HIS A 98 -5.68 -1.72 -14.80
N ASP A 99 -4.48 -1.49 -15.34
CA ASP A 99 -4.07 -2.00 -16.65
C ASP A 99 -2.99 -3.09 -16.53
N PHE A 100 -3.23 -4.14 -15.74
CA PHE A 100 -2.35 -5.30 -15.66
C PHE A 100 -2.98 -6.51 -16.37
N ASP A 101 -2.14 -7.40 -16.92
CA ASP A 101 -2.62 -8.66 -17.48
C ASP A 101 -3.19 -9.54 -16.36
N GLU A 102 -4.51 -9.72 -16.35
CA GLU A 102 -5.21 -10.52 -15.35
C GLU A 102 -4.78 -11.99 -15.35
N ASN A 103 -4.28 -12.47 -16.49
CA ASN A 103 -3.75 -13.82 -16.71
C ASN A 103 -2.27 -13.95 -16.36
N ALA A 104 -1.60 -12.85 -15.98
CA ALA A 104 -0.21 -12.90 -15.59
C ALA A 104 -0.01 -13.90 -14.45
N ALA A 105 1.05 -14.70 -14.55
CA ALA A 105 1.39 -15.67 -13.51
C ALA A 105 1.57 -14.97 -12.17
N ARG A 106 0.88 -15.48 -11.15
CA ARG A 106 0.93 -14.95 -9.78
C ARG A 106 1.75 -15.87 -8.91
N THR A 107 2.61 -15.28 -8.09
CA THR A 107 3.34 -16.01 -7.05
C THR A 107 2.83 -15.57 -5.68
N TYR A 108 2.42 -16.55 -4.88
CA TYR A 108 2.06 -16.35 -3.48
C TYR A 108 3.32 -16.51 -2.64
N VAL A 109 3.65 -15.49 -1.85
CA VAL A 109 4.87 -15.45 -1.05
C VAL A 109 4.54 -15.93 0.36
N GLU A 110 4.53 -17.24 0.56
CA GLU A 110 4.40 -17.86 1.88
C GLU A 110 5.76 -17.83 2.60
N MET A 111 5.73 -17.52 3.90
CA MET A 111 6.91 -17.14 4.68
C MET A 111 6.76 -17.61 6.12
N ASP A 112 7.84 -18.09 6.72
CA ASP A 112 7.91 -18.34 8.16
C ASP A 112 8.16 -17.03 8.94
N ALA A 113 7.98 -17.07 10.26
CA ALA A 113 8.29 -15.91 11.09
C ALA A 113 9.79 -15.60 11.03
N GLY A 114 10.13 -14.33 10.74
CA GLY A 114 11.50 -13.86 10.57
C GLY A 114 11.96 -13.80 9.11
N ASP A 115 11.30 -14.52 8.19
CA ASP A 115 11.60 -14.40 6.77
C ASP A 115 11.35 -12.98 6.27
N THR A 116 12.18 -12.54 5.34
CA THR A 116 12.09 -11.20 4.74
C THR A 116 12.15 -11.29 3.23
N VAL A 117 11.17 -10.67 2.55
CA VAL A 117 11.17 -10.50 1.10
C VAL A 117 11.56 -9.06 0.76
N PHE A 118 12.47 -8.92 -0.19
CA PHE A 118 12.86 -7.63 -0.74
C PHE A 118 12.26 -7.46 -2.13
N PHE A 119 11.62 -6.32 -2.40
CA PHE A 119 11.06 -6.06 -3.71
C PHE A 119 11.16 -4.59 -4.16
N HIS A 120 11.15 -4.43 -5.48
CA HIS A 120 11.21 -3.16 -6.18
C HIS A 120 9.86 -2.43 -6.10
N PRO A 121 9.80 -1.09 -6.00
CA PRO A 121 8.55 -0.36 -5.79
C PRO A 121 7.60 -0.39 -7.00
N LEU A 122 8.10 -0.77 -8.18
CA LEU A 122 7.28 -1.03 -9.37
C LEU A 122 6.77 -2.48 -9.46
N LEU A 123 7.17 -3.38 -8.56
CA LEU A 123 6.62 -4.73 -8.55
C LEU A 123 5.13 -4.66 -8.22
N ILE A 124 4.29 -5.13 -9.14
CA ILE A 124 2.86 -5.24 -8.88
C ILE A 124 2.65 -6.33 -7.83
N HIS A 125 2.09 -5.95 -6.69
CA HIS A 125 1.85 -6.85 -5.58
C HIS A 125 0.62 -6.43 -4.77
N GLY A 126 0.10 -7.35 -3.97
CA GLY A 126 -1.05 -7.11 -3.09
C GLY A 126 -1.11 -8.17 -2.01
N SER A 127 -2.23 -8.27 -1.28
CA SER A 127 -2.41 -9.34 -0.31
C SER A 127 -3.84 -9.88 -0.29
N GLY A 128 -3.97 -11.19 -0.12
CA GLY A 128 -5.28 -11.86 -0.03
C GLY A 128 -6.03 -11.53 1.27
N ALA A 129 -7.28 -11.95 1.40
CA ALA A 129 -8.05 -11.84 2.66
C ALA A 129 -7.45 -12.77 3.75
N ASN A 130 -7.58 -12.38 5.03
CA ASN A 130 -7.11 -13.19 6.15
C ASN A 130 -8.30 -14.00 6.67
N ARG A 131 -8.40 -15.26 6.22
CA ARG A 131 -9.52 -16.15 6.52
C ARG A 131 -9.35 -16.89 7.85
N THR A 132 -8.34 -16.53 8.63
CA THR A 132 -8.08 -17.13 9.95
C THR A 132 -8.70 -16.28 11.07
N ASN A 133 -8.72 -16.82 12.29
CA ASN A 133 -9.27 -16.12 13.46
C ASN A 133 -8.27 -15.18 14.14
N GLY A 134 -6.98 -15.21 13.75
CA GLY A 134 -5.92 -14.40 14.33
C GLY A 134 -5.52 -13.21 13.44
N PHE A 135 -4.91 -12.20 14.03
CA PHE A 135 -4.29 -11.12 13.27
C PHE A 135 -2.99 -11.60 12.63
N ARG A 136 -2.74 -11.19 11.38
CA ARG A 136 -1.46 -11.45 10.69
C ARG A 136 -0.57 -10.23 10.85
N HIS A 137 0.56 -10.40 11.52
CA HIS A 137 1.53 -9.34 11.78
C HIS A 137 2.70 -9.37 10.79
N ALA A 138 3.07 -8.19 10.30
CA ALA A 138 4.26 -8.01 9.49
C ALA A 138 4.79 -6.58 9.64
N ILE A 139 6.06 -6.37 9.34
CA ILE A 139 6.67 -5.04 9.29
C ILE A 139 7.26 -4.82 7.90
N SER A 140 7.17 -3.61 7.37
CA SER A 140 7.97 -3.20 6.22
C SER A 140 8.84 -2.01 6.55
N ASN A 141 10.03 -2.01 5.96
CA ASN A 141 10.88 -0.85 5.85
C ASN A 141 11.13 -0.56 4.38
N HIS A 142 10.95 0.69 4.01
CA HIS A 142 11.20 1.17 2.67
C HIS A 142 12.49 1.96 2.67
N TYR A 143 13.51 1.40 2.02
CA TYR A 143 14.85 1.95 1.95
C TYR A 143 15.04 2.74 0.65
N ALA A 144 15.85 3.79 0.74
CA ALA A 144 16.34 4.50 -0.42
C ALA A 144 17.85 4.72 -0.31
N ASN A 145 18.53 4.71 -1.45
CA ASN A 145 19.91 5.16 -1.55
C ASN A 145 19.94 6.69 -1.59
N ASP A 146 20.51 7.33 -0.57
CA ASP A 146 20.53 8.79 -0.45
C ASP A 146 21.46 9.46 -1.47
N ASP A 147 22.38 8.73 -2.10
CA ASP A 147 23.26 9.28 -3.13
C ASP A 147 22.49 9.55 -4.42
N VAL A 148 21.51 8.71 -4.75
CA VAL A 148 20.81 8.75 -6.06
C VAL A 148 19.32 9.02 -5.96
N CYS A 149 18.66 8.60 -4.88
CA CYS A 149 17.23 8.78 -4.70
C CYS A 149 16.96 10.14 -4.07
N ARG A 150 16.00 10.88 -4.63
CA ARG A 150 15.57 12.17 -4.10
C ARG A 150 14.08 12.15 -3.86
N ASN A 151 13.65 12.91 -2.86
CA ASN A 151 12.25 13.28 -2.77
C ASN A 151 11.92 14.18 -3.96
N HIS A 152 11.17 13.64 -4.90
CA HIS A 152 10.56 14.44 -5.92
C HIS A 152 9.38 15.16 -5.26
N LEU A 153 9.62 16.39 -4.77
CA LEU A 153 8.64 17.25 -4.08
C LEU A 153 7.37 17.55 -4.90
N GLY A 154 7.24 16.98 -6.10
CA GLY A 154 5.99 16.90 -6.83
C GLY A 154 4.96 16.04 -6.08
N LYS A 155 3.72 16.50 -6.10
CA LYS A 155 2.56 15.70 -5.66
C LYS A 155 2.54 14.38 -6.45
N THR A 156 2.49 13.25 -5.76
CA THR A 156 2.11 12.00 -6.44
C THR A 156 0.61 12.03 -6.70
N ALA A 157 0.16 11.31 -7.74
CA ALA A 157 -1.27 11.18 -8.02
C ALA A 157 -2.02 10.64 -6.79
N ALA A 158 -1.43 9.67 -6.08
CA ALA A 158 -1.97 9.11 -4.85
C ALA A 158 -2.13 10.15 -3.73
N ASN A 159 -1.10 10.97 -3.50
CA ASN A 159 -1.10 11.94 -2.41
C ASN A 159 -2.13 13.05 -2.66
N ASP A 160 -2.28 13.48 -3.92
CA ASP A 160 -3.27 14.47 -4.30
C ASP A 160 -4.71 13.94 -4.22
N GLU A 161 -4.93 12.69 -4.66
CA GLU A 161 -6.23 12.04 -4.58
C GLU A 161 -6.63 11.81 -3.11
N THR A 162 -5.71 11.26 -2.31
CA THR A 162 -5.89 11.05 -0.87
C THR A 162 -6.17 12.37 -0.14
N ALA A 163 -5.38 13.41 -0.39
CA ALA A 163 -5.57 14.72 0.25
C ALA A 163 -6.91 15.36 -0.14
N SER A 164 -7.32 15.24 -1.40
CA SER A 164 -8.62 15.74 -1.87
C SER A 164 -9.78 14.99 -1.24
N GLU A 165 -9.65 13.66 -1.08
CA GLU A 165 -10.65 12.83 -0.44
C GLU A 165 -10.75 13.10 1.07
N MET A 166 -9.63 13.23 1.79
CA MET A 166 -9.64 13.65 3.20
C MET A 166 -10.35 14.98 3.39
N ARG A 167 -10.06 15.98 2.53
CA ARG A 167 -10.75 17.28 2.56
C ARG A 167 -12.26 17.13 2.36
N ARG A 168 -12.69 16.27 1.43
CA ARG A 168 -14.11 15.97 1.20
C ARG A 168 -14.75 15.30 2.43
N MET A 169 -14.08 14.32 3.03
CA MET A 169 -14.60 13.62 4.22
C MET A 169 -14.71 14.56 5.42
N ILE A 170 -13.70 15.41 5.65
CA ILE A 170 -13.73 16.42 6.71
C ILE A 170 -14.88 17.39 6.48
N LYS A 171 -15.02 17.91 5.25
CA LYS A 171 -16.12 18.82 4.89
C LYS A 171 -17.49 18.19 5.14
N ALA A 172 -17.71 16.96 4.65
CA ALA A 172 -18.97 16.25 4.85
C ALA A 172 -19.27 15.96 6.34
N LYS A 173 -18.23 15.73 7.15
CA LYS A 173 -18.38 15.56 8.59
C LYS A 173 -18.75 16.88 9.27
N LEU A 174 -18.09 17.98 8.92
CA LEU A 174 -18.41 19.31 9.44
C LEU A 174 -19.85 19.74 9.10
N GLU A 175 -20.30 19.51 7.86
CA GLU A 175 -21.68 19.81 7.44
C GLU A 175 -22.73 19.01 8.23
N ARG A 176 -22.43 17.76 8.63
CA ARG A 176 -23.30 16.99 9.52
C ARG A 176 -23.33 17.56 10.94
N TYR A 177 -22.18 17.98 11.47
CA TYR A 177 -22.10 18.60 12.80
C TYR A 177 -22.86 19.94 12.86
N ASP A 178 -22.79 20.77 11.81
CA ASP A 178 -23.56 22.02 11.74
C ASP A 178 -25.07 21.76 11.57
N GLY A 179 -25.46 20.67 10.92
CA GLY A 179 -26.86 20.23 10.81
C GLY A 179 -27.48 19.77 12.12
N ASP A 180 -26.68 19.23 13.05
CA ASP A 180 -27.14 18.76 14.37
C ASP A 180 -27.25 19.88 15.43
N LEU A 181 -26.80 21.11 15.12
CA LEU A 181 -26.80 22.27 16.03
C LEU A 181 -28.02 23.20 15.89
N LEU A 182 -29.01 22.87 15.06
CA LEU A 182 -30.27 23.63 14.98
C LEU A 182 -31.48 22.82 15.48
N PRO A 183 -31.67 22.68 16.81
CA PRO A 183 -32.99 22.42 17.34
C PRO A 183 -33.81 23.72 17.24
N GLY A 184 -34.74 23.76 16.28
CA GLY A 184 -35.91 24.65 16.26
C GLY A 184 -35.66 26.13 16.53
N SER A 185 -35.64 26.94 15.47
CA SER A 185 -36.19 28.30 15.56
C SER A 185 -37.69 28.21 15.83
N GLY A 186 -38.03 27.95 17.10
CA GLY A 186 -39.36 28.19 17.65
C GLY A 186 -39.51 29.69 17.89
N ASP A 187 -40.62 30.22 17.40
CA ASP A 187 -41.01 31.62 17.50
C ASP A 187 -40.89 32.18 18.93
N PHE A 188 -40.29 33.36 19.05
CA PHE A 188 -40.58 34.37 20.06
C PHE A 188 -40.75 35.72 19.35
#